data_AF-R1GU83-F1
#
_entry.id   AF-R1GU83-F1
#
_cell.length_a   1.000
_cell.length_b   1.000
_cell.length_c   1.000
_cell.angle_alpha   90.00
_cell.angle_beta   90.00
_cell.angle_gamma   90.00
#
_symmetry.space_group_name_H-M   'P 1'
#
loop_
_entity.id
_entity.type
_entity.pdbx_description
1 polymer ?
#
loop_
_entity_poly.entity_id
_entity_poly.type
_entity_poly.pdbx_seq_one_letter_code
_entity_poly.pdbx_strand_id
1 'polypeptide(L)'
;MSRFNLARREAILCLLLTLLYFVAWYGCAYFIPETLQYWGIPLWFLLSCMLMPLLFMVLCAFMVNLLFIEIPLDPELPSPQEPRHEA
;
A
#
# COMPACT_ATOMS: atom_id res chain seq x y z
N MET A 1 -5.60 -5.32 23.08
CA MET A 1 -4.38 -4.69 22.54
C MET A 1 -4.70 -3.28 22.07
N SER A 2 -3.84 -2.30 22.33
CA SER A 2 -4.13 -0.88 22.05
C SER A 2 -4.16 -0.56 20.56
N ARG A 3 -5.16 0.21 20.13
CA ARG A 3 -5.43 0.66 18.75
C ARG A 3 -4.20 1.31 18.07
N PHE A 4 -3.29 1.88 18.87
CA PHE A 4 -2.04 2.48 18.41
C PHE A 4 -1.04 1.49 17.81
N ASN A 5 -0.98 0.25 18.32
CA ASN A 5 -0.07 -0.77 17.78
C ASN A 5 -0.55 -1.32 16.43
N LEU A 6 -1.86 -1.30 16.19
CA LEU A 6 -2.45 -1.65 14.90
C LEU A 6 -2.12 -0.57 13.86
N ALA A 7 -2.43 0.70 14.18
CA ALA A 7 -2.13 1.83 13.30
C ALA A 7 -0.64 1.92 12.95
N ARG A 8 0.26 1.64 13.92
CA ARG A 8 1.71 1.62 13.67
C ARG A 8 2.13 0.50 12.72
N ARG A 9 1.54 -0.69 12.82
CA ARG A 9 1.83 -1.80 11.91
C ARG A 9 1.36 -1.50 10.49
N GLU A 10 0.15 -0.97 10.34
CA GLU A 10 -0.41 -0.58 9.05
C GLU A 10 0.42 0.54 8.40
N ALA A 11 0.81 1.56 9.18
CA ALA A 11 1.68 2.63 8.68
C ALA A 11 3.03 2.09 8.18
N ILE A 12 3.65 1.15 8.90
CA ILE A 12 4.90 0.50 8.47
C ILE A 12 4.71 -0.29 7.18
N LEU A 13 3.57 -0.99 7.02
CA LEU A 13 3.26 -1.71 5.79
C LEU A 13 3.12 -0.75 4.60
N CYS A 14 2.36 0.34 4.74
CA CYS A 14 2.26 1.38 3.71
C CYS A 14 3.64 1.95 3.34
N LEU A 15 4.47 2.23 4.33
CA LEU A 15 5.81 2.78 4.12
C LEU A 15 6.72 1.79 3.37
N LEU A 16 6.63 0.50 3.72
CA LEU A 16 7.35 -0.58 3.02
C LEU A 16 6.87 -0.75 1.58
N LEU A 17 5.56 -0.66 1.31
CA LEU A 17 5.01 -0.65 -0.06
C LEU A 17 5.58 0.49 -0.90
N THR A 18 5.54 1.71 -0.37
CA THR A 18 6.06 2.89 -1.07
C THR A 18 7.56 2.75 -1.36
N LEU A 19 8.31 2.16 -0.42
CA LEU A 19 9.73 1.89 -0.63
C LEU A 19 9.97 0.90 -1.78
N LEU A 20 9.24 -0.22 -1.79
CA LEU A 20 9.30 -1.22 -2.87
C LEU A 20 8.90 -0.64 -4.23
N TYR A 21 7.85 0.19 -4.27
CA TYR A 21 7.46 0.95 -5.46
C TYR A 21 8.64 1.77 -5.98
N PHE A 22 9.25 2.56 -5.09
CA PHE A 22 10.34 3.46 -5.46
C PHE A 22 11.56 2.69 -5.98
N VAL A 23 11.93 1.59 -5.33
CA VAL A 23 13.05 0.72 -5.75
C VAL A 23 12.77 0.07 -7.11
N ALA A 24 11.56 -0.43 -7.34
CA ALA A 24 11.21 -1.05 -8.62
C ALA A 24 11.20 -0.02 -9.77
N TRP A 25 10.66 1.18 -9.53
CA TRP A 25 10.69 2.29 -10.49
C TRP A 25 12.13 2.71 -10.82
N TYR A 26 12.96 2.91 -9.79
CA TYR A 26 14.36 3.28 -9.93
C TYR A 26 15.17 2.19 -10.65
N GLY A 27 14.90 0.92 -10.32
CA GLY A 27 15.50 -0.24 -10.96
C GLY A 27 15.21 -0.26 -12.45
N CYS A 28 13.97 -0.04 -12.88
CA CYS A 28 13.65 0.07 -14.30
C CYS A 28 14.36 1.25 -14.96
N ALA A 29 14.37 2.44 -14.34
CA ALA A 29 15.02 3.62 -14.92
C ALA A 29 16.53 3.40 -15.16
N TYR A 30 17.23 2.75 -14.24
CA TYR A 30 18.68 2.50 -14.35
C TYR A 30 19.06 1.25 -15.12
N PHE A 31 18.20 0.23 -15.17
CA PHE A 31 18.49 -1.01 -15.89
C PHE A 31 18.33 -0.86 -17.41
N ILE A 32 17.66 0.20 -17.87
CA ILE A 32 17.45 0.46 -19.29
C ILE A 32 18.48 1.49 -19.77
N PRO A 33 19.37 1.12 -20.70
CA PRO A 33 20.33 2.07 -21.25
C PRO A 33 19.62 3.14 -22.06
N GLU A 34 20.02 4.39 -21.82
CA GLU A 34 19.54 5.60 -22.48
C GLU A 34 19.82 5.67 -23.99
N THR A 35 20.74 4.83 -24.46
CA THR A 35 21.14 4.72 -25.86
C THR A 35 20.09 4.03 -26.72
N LEU A 36 19.11 3.34 -26.11
CA LEU A 36 17.96 2.78 -26.82
C LEU A 36 16.90 3.86 -27.03
N GLN A 37 16.84 4.36 -28.26
CA GLN A 37 15.82 5.30 -28.71
C GLN A 37 14.86 4.54 -29.61
N TYR A 38 13.57 4.54 -29.27
CA TYR A 38 12.54 3.96 -30.12
C TYR A 38 11.68 5.10 -30.65
N TRP A 39 11.58 5.21 -31.97
CA TRP A 39 10.71 6.19 -32.62
C TRP A 39 11.05 7.68 -32.32
N GLY A 40 12.31 7.97 -31.98
CA GLY A 40 12.78 9.35 -31.71
C GLY A 40 12.52 9.85 -30.28
N ILE A 41 12.03 8.98 -29.40
CA ILE A 41 11.89 9.24 -27.96
C ILE A 41 12.69 8.19 -27.16
N PRO A 42 13.25 8.58 -26.01
CA PRO A 42 14.03 7.66 -25.19
C PRO A 42 13.15 6.51 -24.70
N LEU A 43 13.63 5.27 -24.87
CA LEU A 43 12.85 4.08 -24.53
C LEU A 43 12.51 4.01 -23.04
N TRP A 44 13.36 4.57 -22.18
CA TRP A 44 13.09 4.68 -20.74
C TRP A 44 11.78 5.43 -20.45
N PHE A 45 11.38 6.38 -21.30
CA PHE A 45 10.20 7.22 -21.05
C PHE A 45 8.95 6.46 -21.39
N LEU A 46 8.97 5.76 -22.53
CA LEU A 46 7.90 4.85 -22.93
C LEU A 46 7.73 3.74 -21.90
N LEU A 47 8.84 3.20 -21.39
CA LEU A 47 8.77 2.20 -20.33
C LEU A 47 8.27 2.80 -19.01
N SER A 48 8.70 4.01 -18.63
CA SER A 48 8.18 4.70 -17.45
C SER A 48 6.67 4.93 -17.54
N CYS A 49 6.16 5.25 -18.74
CA CYS A 49 4.74 5.43 -19.01
C CYS A 49 3.93 4.12 -18.86
N MET A 50 4.50 2.97 -19.24
CA MET A 50 3.89 1.65 -19.03
C MET A 50 4.11 1.12 -17.61
N LEU A 51 5.23 1.49 -16.99
CA LEU A 51 5.59 1.07 -15.65
C LEU A 51 4.72 1.77 -14.61
N MET A 52 4.43 3.06 -14.75
CA MET A 52 3.56 3.79 -13.83
C MET A 52 2.20 3.08 -13.58
N PRO A 53 1.41 2.71 -14.61
CA PRO A 53 0.16 1.98 -14.43
C PRO A 53 0.36 0.53 -13.95
N LEU A 54 1.41 -0.17 -14.42
CA LEU A 54 1.69 -1.53 -13.97
C LEU A 54 2.05 -1.57 -12.47
N LEU A 55 2.90 -0.63 -12.05
CA LEU A 55 3.37 -0.49 -10.68
C LEU A 55 2.23 -0.04 -9.76
N PHE A 56 1.32 0.80 -10.27
CA PHE A 56 0.06 1.13 -9.59
C PHE A 56 -0.82 -0.11 -9.39
N MET A 57 -1.01 -0.96 -10.40
CA MET A 57 -1.76 -2.21 -10.25
C MET A 57 -1.15 -3.13 -9.20
N VAL A 58 0.18 -3.30 -9.19
CA VAL A 58 0.88 -4.12 -8.20
C VAL A 58 0.68 -3.55 -6.79
N LEU A 59 0.78 -2.23 -6.64
CA LEU A 59 0.53 -1.56 -5.36
C LEU A 59 -0.90 -1.78 -4.87
N CYS A 60 -1.89 -1.63 -5.74
CA CYS A 60 -3.28 -1.91 -5.38
C CYS A 60 -3.48 -3.38 -4.98
N ALA A 61 -2.92 -4.33 -5.73
CA ALA A 61 -3.05 -5.75 -5.42
C ALA A 61 -2.36 -6.11 -4.09
N PHE A 62 -1.17 -5.56 -3.83
CA PHE A 62 -0.42 -5.84 -2.61
C PHE A 62 -1.02 -5.11 -1.40
N MET A 63 -1.53 -3.89 -1.59
CA MET A 63 -2.34 -3.16 -0.61
C MET A 63 -3.56 -3.99 -0.23
N VAL A 64 -4.33 -4.51 -1.19
CA VAL A 64 -5.48 -5.39 -0.91
C VAL A 64 -5.04 -6.64 -0.14
N ASN A 65 -3.98 -7.34 -0.56
CA ASN A 65 -3.53 -8.54 0.16
C ASN A 65 -3.05 -8.27 1.60
N LEU A 66 -2.62 -7.05 1.93
CA LEU A 66 -2.09 -6.70 3.25
C LEU A 66 -3.05 -5.91 4.15
N LEU A 67 -3.98 -5.13 3.56
CA LEU A 67 -5.07 -4.45 4.27
C LEU A 67 -6.29 -5.34 4.50
N PHE A 68 -6.43 -6.46 3.79
CA PHE A 68 -7.40 -7.50 4.11
C PHE A 68 -6.92 -8.44 5.23
N ILE A 69 -6.00 -8.00 6.10
CA ILE A 69 -5.90 -8.61 7.42
C ILE A 69 -7.16 -8.16 8.17
N GLU A 70 -7.99 -9.11 8.62
CA GLU A 70 -9.21 -8.80 9.36
C GLU A 70 -8.86 -7.89 10.54
N ILE A 71 -9.30 -6.63 10.46
CA ILE A 71 -9.50 -5.84 11.67
C ILE A 71 -10.66 -6.54 12.39
N PRO A 72 -10.46 -7.19 13.55
CA PRO A 72 -11.58 -7.62 14.36
C PRO A 72 -12.36 -6.36 14.70
N LEU A 73 -13.51 -6.20 14.06
CA LEU A 73 -14.46 -5.12 14.31
C LEU A 73 -15.23 -5.43 15.61
N ASP A 74 -14.53 -5.82 16.67
CA ASP A 74 -15.11 -5.92 18.01
C ASP A 74 -14.79 -4.64 18.77
N PRO A 75 -15.69 -3.63 18.75
CA PRO A 75 -15.94 -2.90 19.95
C PRO A 75 -16.72 -3.83 20.88
N GLU A 76 -16.02 -4.76 21.56
CA GLU A 76 -16.58 -5.30 22.80
C GLU A 76 -16.47 -4.21 23.87
N LEU A 77 -17.30 -3.17 23.71
CA LEU A 77 -17.89 -2.48 24.82
C LEU A 77 -19.28 -3.09 24.98
N PRO A 78 -19.46 -4.07 25.88
CA PRO A 78 -20.74 -4.12 26.55
C PRO A 78 -20.71 -2.85 27.42
N SER A 79 -21.32 -1.75 26.96
CA SER A 79 -21.94 -0.88 27.95
C SER A 79 -23.09 -1.70 28.50
N PRO A 80 -23.09 -2.11 29.78
CA PRO A 80 -24.29 -2.63 30.38
C PRO A 80 -25.35 -1.53 30.25
N GLN A 81 -26.32 -1.75 29.36
CA GLN A 81 -27.65 -1.23 29.57
C GLN A 81 -28.17 -2.01 30.78
N GLU A 82 -27.82 -1.56 31.99
CA GLU A 82 -28.47 -2.07 33.19
C GLU A 82 -29.69 -1.17 33.48
N PRO A 83 -30.91 -1.72 33.39
CA PRO A 83 -32.15 -0.97 33.54
C PRO A 83 -32.47 -0.77 35.03
N ARG A 84 -33.14 0.35 35.32
CA ARG A 84 -34.10 0.50 36.43
C ARG A 84 -33.55 0.17 37.83
N HIS A 85 -32.94 1.15 38.49
CA HIS A 85 -33.07 1.24 39.94
C HIS A 85 -34.52 1.57 40.29
N GLU A 86 -35.27 0.54 40.66
CA GLU A 86 -36.40 0.66 41.59
C GLU A 86 -35.85 0.99 42.98
N ALA A 87 -36.27 2.14 43.52
CA ALA A 87 -36.56 2.39 44.94
C ALA A 87 -37.20 3.78 45.06
#